data_AF-A0A7V0Z9V9-F1
#
_entry.id   AF-A0A7V0Z9V9-F1
#
_cell.length_a   1.000
_cell.length_b   1.000
_cell.length_c   1.000
_cell.angle_alpha   90.00
_cell.angle_beta   90.00
_cell.angle_gamma   90.00
#
_symmetry.space_group_name_H-M   'P 1'
#
loop_
_entity.id
_entity.type
_entity.pdbx_description
1 polymer ?
#
loop_
_entity_poly.entity_id
_entity_poly.type
_entity_poly.pdbx_seq_one_letter_code
_entity_poly.pdbx_strand_id
1 'polypeptide(L)' 'MFGGLGMPELLVILGIAVLIFGASRIPEIAKSLGKGIKEFKKAGKEISDDVSEETDDKPKS' A
#
# COMPACT_ATOMS: atom_id res chain seq x y z
N MET A 1 -17.72 13.16 -27.35
CA MET A 1 -18.39 13.10 -26.03
C MET A 1 -17.84 11.89 -25.29
N PHE A 2 -17.21 12.13 -24.12
CA PHE A 2 -16.82 11.15 -23.08
C PHE A 2 -16.06 9.89 -23.53
N GLY A 3 -14.73 9.97 -23.54
CA GLY A 3 -13.84 8.81 -23.59
C GLY A 3 -13.14 8.63 -22.25
N GLY A 4 -13.55 7.62 -21.48
CA GLY A 4 -12.92 7.20 -20.22
C GLY A 4 -13.83 7.36 -18.99
N LEU A 5 -13.69 6.43 -18.04
CA LEU A 5 -14.25 6.57 -16.69
C LEU A 5 -13.76 7.89 -16.10
N GLY A 6 -14.63 8.89 -16.07
CA GLY A 6 -14.34 10.18 -15.51
C GLY A 6 -14.33 10.12 -13.99
N MET A 7 -13.83 11.19 -13.39
CA MET A 7 -13.94 11.39 -11.94
C MET A 7 -15.41 11.30 -11.43
N PRO A 8 -16.42 11.80 -12.18
CA PRO A 8 -17.83 11.65 -11.78
C PRO A 8 -18.29 10.19 -11.68
N GLU A 9 -17.99 9.36 -12.67
CA GLU A 9 -18.38 7.94 -12.70
C GLU A 9 -17.72 7.16 -11.55
N LEU A 10 -16.43 7.45 -11.27
CA LEU A 10 -15.73 6.84 -10.13
C LEU A 10 -16.36 7.21 -8.79
N LEU A 11 -16.81 8.46 -8.62
CA LEU A 11 -17.49 8.90 -7.39
C LEU A 11 -18.84 8.19 -7.20
N VAL A 12 -19.59 7.96 -8.28
CA VAL A 12 -20.86 7.21 -8.21
C VAL A 12 -20.60 5.75 -7.80
N ILE A 13 -19.62 5.10 -8.42
CA ILE A 13 -19.24 3.72 -8.06
C ILE A 13 -18.78 3.64 -6.61
N LEU A 14 -17.94 4.58 -6.16
CA LEU A 14 -17.49 4.67 -4.78
C LEU A 14 -18.67 4.89 -3.82
N GLY A 15 -19.63 5.73 -4.19
CA GLY A 15 -20.85 5.96 -3.43
C GLY A 15 -21.67 4.68 -3.24
N ILE A 16 -21.86 3.90 -4.31
CA ILE A 16 -22.57 2.60 -4.23
C ILE A 16 -21.79 1.61 -3.36
N ALA A 17 -20.46 1.53 -3.51
CA ALA A 17 -19.63 0.69 -2.67
C ALA A 17 -19.76 1.07 -1.19
N VAL A 18 -19.78 2.36 -0.87
CA VAL A 18 -19.99 2.87 0.50
C VAL A 18 -21.38 2.51 1.03
N LEU A 19 -22.42 2.50 0.20
CA LEU A 19 -23.77 2.08 0.63
C LEU A 19 -23.83 0.58 0.98
N ILE A 20 -23.11 -0.27 0.22
CA ILE A 20 -23.08 -1.72 0.45
C ILE A 20 -22.20 -2.06 1.67
N PHE A 21 -20.98 -1.52 1.71
CA PHE A 21 -19.99 -1.88 2.73
C PHE A 21 -20.06 -1.00 3.99
N GLY A 22 -20.67 0.18 3.91
CA GLY A 22 -20.70 1.20 4.94
C GLY A 22 -19.47 2.11 4.91
N ALA A 23 -19.68 3.42 5.12
CA ALA A 23 -18.60 4.42 5.14
C ALA A 23 -17.53 4.12 6.20
N SER A 24 -17.94 3.50 7.32
CA SER A 24 -17.05 3.13 8.43
C SER A 24 -16.09 1.99 8.11
N ARG A 25 -16.36 1.15 7.08
CA ARG A 25 -15.48 0.02 6.74
C ARG A 25 -14.29 0.40 5.87
N ILE A 26 -14.40 1.47 5.09
CA ILE A 26 -13.27 2.00 4.31
C ILE A 26 -12.05 2.35 5.19
N PRO A 27 -12.17 3.14 6.27
CA PRO A 27 -11.02 3.45 7.12
C PRO A 27 -10.50 2.23 7.89
N GLU A 28 -11.36 1.27 8.24
CA GLU A 28 -10.97 0.01 8.89
C GLU A 28 -10.07 -0.83 7.98
N ILE A 29 -10.48 -1.02 6.71
CA ILE A 29 -9.71 -1.74 5.69
C ILE A 29 -8.44 -0.98 5.34
N ALA A 30 -8.49 0.34 5.17
CA ALA A 30 -7.31 1.16 4.90
C ALA A 30 -6.28 1.07 6.04
N LYS A 31 -6.74 1.02 7.30
CA LYS A 31 -5.86 0.89 8.47
C LYS A 31 -5.22 -0.49 8.55
N SER A 32 -5.95 -1.57 8.27
CA SER A 32 -5.39 -2.93 8.28
C SER A 32 -4.40 -3.14 7.13
N LEU A 33 -4.76 -2.72 5.91
CA LEU A 33 -3.88 -2.76 4.74
C LEU A 33 -2.64 -1.89 4.94
N GLY A 34 -2.80 -0.66 5.47
CA GLY A 34 -1.69 0.25 5.72
C GLY A 34 -0.70 -0.30 6.74
N LYS A 35 -1.18 -0.98 7.78
CA LYS A 35 -0.32 -1.71 8.72
C LYS A 35 0.44 -2.83 8.03
N GLY A 36 -0.24 -3.66 7.24
CA GLY A 36 0.39 -4.77 6.50
C GLY A 36 1.48 -4.28 5.55
N ILE A 37 1.21 -3.23 4.77
CA ILE A 37 2.19 -2.61 3.86
C ILE A 37 3.38 -2.04 4.64
N LYS A 38 3.15 -1.42 5.80
CA LYS A 38 4.21 -0.86 6.64
C LYS A 38 5.14 -1.95 7.18
N GLU A 39 4.58 -3.04 7.71
CA GLU A 39 5.36 -4.17 8.20
C GLU A 39 6.12 -4.86 7.06
N PHE A 40 5.47 -5.06 5.90
CA PHE A 40 6.13 -5.63 4.72
C PHE A 40 7.32 -4.77 4.26
N LYS A 41 7.14 -3.44 4.22
CA LYS A 41 8.22 -2.51 3.87
C LYS A 41 9.35 -2.54 4.90
N LYS A 42 9.04 -2.67 6.19
CA LYS A 42 10.04 -2.76 7.27
C LYS A 42 10.89 -4.03 7.13
N ALA A 43 10.24 -5.18 6.99
CA ALA A 43 10.91 -6.46 6.80
C ALA A 43 11.77 -6.46 5.52
N GLY A 44 11.26 -5.92 4.41
CA GLY A 44 12.04 -5.80 3.17
C GLY A 44 13.27 -4.90 3.31
N LYS A 45 13.20 -3.86 4.16
CA LYS A 45 14.34 -2.99 4.47
C LYS A 45 15.37 -3.69 5.34
N GLU A 46 14.95 -4.39 6.39
CA GLU A 46 15.85 -5.19 7.25
C GLU A 46 16.62 -6.23 6.43
N ILE A 47 15.95 -6.96 5.54
CA ILE A 47 16.60 -7.92 4.63
C ILE A 47 17.59 -7.23 3.68
N SER A 48 17.24 -6.05 3.16
CA SER A 48 18.14 -5.30 2.26
C SER A 48 19.37 -4.77 2.99
N ASP A 49 19.21 -4.33 4.24
CA ASP A 49 20.29 -3.83 5.09
C ASP A 49 21.22 -5.00 5.49
N ASP A 50 20.69 -6.16 5.92
CA ASP A 50 21.47 -7.36 6.27
C ASP A 50 22.30 -7.89 5.08
N VAL A 51 21.71 -7.95 3.87
CA VAL A 51 22.42 -8.38 2.65
C VAL A 51 23.51 -7.39 2.23
N SER A 52 23.36 -6.11 2.56
CA SER A 52 24.36 -5.07 2.27
C SER A 52 25.53 -5.12 3.26
N GLU A 53 25.30 -5.53 4.50
CA GLU A 53 26.35 -5.73 5.50
C GLU A 53 27.18 -7.00 5.23
N GLU A 54 26.57 -8.07 4.69
CA GLU A 54 27.29 -9.30 4.33
C GLU A 54 28.22 -9.16 3.10
N THR A 55 28.09 -8.08 2.31
CA THR A 55 28.92 -7.84 1.10
C THR A 55 30.01 -6.78 1.27
N ASP A 56 30.16 -6.17 2.46
CA ASP A 56 31.26 -5.24 2.79
C ASP A 56 32.32 -5.88 3.71
N ASP A 57 32.63 -7.17 3.54
CA ASP A 57 33.96 -7.70 3.90
C ASP A 57 34.89 -7.58 2.67
N LYS A 58 35.17 -6.34 2.29
CA LYS A 58 36.26 -6.04 1.36
C LYS A 58 37.50 -5.85 2.25
N PRO A 59 38.52 -6.73 2.16
CA PRO A 59 39.68 -6.62 3.02
C PRO A 59 40.33 -5.27 2.75
N LYS A 60 40.36 -4.40 3.75
CA LYS A 60 41.24 -3.23 3.75
C LYS A 60 42.66 -3.77 3.75
N SER A 61 43.29 -3.78 2.58
CA SER A 61 44.73 -4.02 2.35
C SER A 61 45.31 -2.81 1.66
#